data_AF-A0A1D7QPP3-F1
#
_entry.id   AF-A0A1D7QPP3-F1
#
_cell.length_a   1.000
_cell.length_b   1.000
_cell.length_c   1.000
_cell.angle_alpha   90.00
_cell.angle_beta   90.00
_cell.angle_gamma   90.00
#
_symmetry.space_group_name_H-M   'P 1'
#
loop_
_entity.id
_entity.type
_entity.pdbx_description
1 polymer ?
#
loop_
_entity_poly.entity_id
_entity_poly.type
_entity_poly.pdbx_seq_one_letter_code
_entity_poly.pdbx_strand_id
1 'polypeptide(L)'
;MNLIPVFILAITTILMMLWAYSSLSKFMDLPRFRRGLRNQAFPKWVGALLFWTLPLTELLLILLLWLPDTRLSGMYLSAILLLIFTIYIGGAVYGFYDRYPCPCGGIFRGMRWNTHLKVNFILTGIAIAGLLLMEFGTN
;
A
#
# COMPACT_ATOMS: atom_id res chain seq x y z
N MET A 1 22.27 8.76 -22.37
CA MET A 1 21.38 7.61 -22.13
C MET A 1 20.13 8.13 -21.42
N ASN A 2 18.94 7.87 -21.96
CA ASN A 2 17.69 8.25 -21.28
C ASN A 2 17.46 7.28 -20.11
N LEU A 3 17.65 7.75 -18.87
CA LEU A 3 17.53 6.93 -17.65
C LEU A 3 16.07 6.79 -17.17
N ILE A 4 15.14 7.58 -17.73
CA ILE A 4 13.74 7.64 -17.29
C ILE A 4 13.04 6.28 -17.35
N PRO A 5 13.16 5.48 -18.43
CA PRO A 5 12.53 4.16 -18.50
C PRO A 5 13.05 3.20 -17.42
N VAL A 6 14.34 3.31 -17.06
CA VAL A 6 14.96 2.48 -16.01
C VAL A 6 14.38 2.84 -14.64
N PHE A 7 14.24 4.14 -14.33
CA PHE A 7 13.62 4.58 -13.08
C PHE A 7 12.15 4.15 -12.99
N ILE A 8 11.38 4.28 -14.08
CA ILE A 8 9.99 3.82 -14.13
C ILE A 8 9.90 2.31 -13.84
N LEU A 9 10.75 1.50 -14.47
CA LEU A 9 10.76 0.05 -14.25
C LEU A 9 11.16 -0.30 -12.81
N ALA A 10 12.16 0.37 -12.24
CA ALA A 10 12.58 0.17 -10.87
C ALA A 10 11.45 0.49 -9.87
N ILE A 11 10.79 1.64 -10.02
CA ILE A 11 9.67 2.06 -9.16
C ILE A 11 8.51 1.06 -9.29
N THR A 12 8.13 0.70 -10.52
CA THR A 12 7.07 -0.27 -10.80
C THR A 12 7.36 -1.60 -10.11
N THR A 13 8.61 -2.09 -10.21
CA THR A 13 9.04 -3.34 -9.58
C THR A 13 8.95 -3.29 -8.06
N ILE A 14 9.40 -2.18 -7.44
CA ILE A 14 9.31 -1.98 -5.99
C ILE A 14 7.85 -2.03 -5.52
N LEU A 15 6.94 -1.34 -6.21
CA LEU A 15 5.52 -1.33 -5.87
C LEU A 15 4.87 -2.70 -6.11
N MET A 16 5.18 -3.39 -7.20
CA MET A 16 4.69 -4.75 -7.44
C MET A 16 5.12 -5.71 -6.32
N MET A 17 6.39 -5.66 -5.88
CA MET A 17 6.89 -6.47 -4.78
C MET A 17 6.16 -6.15 -3.46
N LEU A 18 5.92 -4.87 -3.18
CA LEU A 18 5.15 -4.43 -2.02
C LEU A 18 3.74 -5.03 -2.04
N TRP A 19 3.00 -4.87 -3.13
CA TRP A 19 1.63 -5.35 -3.26
C TRP A 19 1.54 -6.88 -3.23
N ALA A 20 2.49 -7.56 -3.88
CA ALA A 20 2.61 -9.02 -3.82
C ALA A 20 2.81 -9.49 -2.38
N TYR A 21 3.82 -8.96 -1.69
CA TYR A 21 4.07 -9.30 -0.29
C TYR A 21 2.85 -9.04 0.60
N SER A 22 2.26 -7.84 0.46
CA SER A 22 1.11 -7.42 1.24
C SER A 22 -0.10 -8.34 1.04
N SER A 23 -0.41 -8.71 -0.20
CA SER A 23 -1.56 -9.55 -0.53
C SER A 23 -1.32 -11.02 -0.16
N LEU A 24 -0.16 -11.59 -0.53
CA LEU A 24 0.18 -12.98 -0.23
C LEU A 24 0.18 -13.23 1.28
N SER A 25 0.74 -12.32 2.07
CA SER A 25 0.76 -12.46 3.54
C SER A 25 -0.64 -12.52 4.17
N LYS A 26 -1.66 -11.94 3.53
CA LYS A 26 -3.06 -11.99 3.97
C LYS A 26 -3.72 -13.31 3.60
N PHE A 27 -3.50 -13.80 2.38
CA PHE A 27 -4.03 -15.09 1.94
C PHE A 27 -3.41 -16.27 2.69
N MET A 28 -2.12 -16.19 3.04
CA MET A 28 -1.42 -17.24 3.81
C MET A 28 -1.95 -17.42 5.23
N ASP A 29 -2.50 -16.38 5.87
CA ASP A 29 -3.08 -16.46 7.22
C ASP A 29 -4.34 -15.57 7.34
N LEU A 30 -5.39 -15.98 6.62
CA LEU A 30 -6.70 -15.31 6.64
C LEU A 30 -7.27 -15.15 8.06
N PRO A 31 -7.21 -16.15 8.98
CA PRO A 31 -7.68 -15.97 10.35
C PRO A 31 -6.97 -14.83 11.08
N ARG A 32 -5.65 -14.68 10.90
CA ARG A 32 -4.89 -13.58 11.48
C ARG A 32 -5.24 -12.25 10.85
N PHE A 33 -5.37 -12.19 9.52
CA PHE A 33 -5.79 -10.97 8.85
C PHE A 33 -7.17 -10.50 9.34
N ARG A 34 -8.14 -11.41 9.47
CA ARG A 34 -9.47 -11.12 10.03
C ARG A 34 -9.40 -10.61 11.47
N ARG A 35 -8.62 -11.24 12.35
CA ARG A 35 -8.40 -10.75 13.72
C ARG A 35 -7.75 -9.37 13.73
N GLY A 36 -6.82 -9.13 12.81
CA GLY A 36 -6.16 -7.85 12.67
C GLY A 36 -7.11 -6.71 12.30
N LEU A 37 -7.97 -6.94 11.30
CA LEU A 37 -9.00 -5.98 10.90
C LEU A 37 -10.01 -5.68 12.03
N ARG A 38 -10.34 -6.67 12.86
CA ARG A 38 -11.21 -6.46 14.04
C ARG A 38 -10.59 -5.61 15.14
N ASN A 39 -9.27 -5.47 15.15
CA ASN A 39 -8.51 -4.69 16.13
C ASN A 39 -8.09 -3.31 15.61
N GLN A 40 -8.53 -2.93 14.40
CA GLN A 40 -8.29 -1.60 13.84
C GLN A 40 -9.25 -0.56 14.42
N ALA A 41 -8.88 0.71 14.26
CA ALA A 41 -9.63 1.87 14.74
C ALA A 41 -10.70 2.33 13.73
N PHE A 42 -11.46 1.39 13.18
CA PHE A 42 -12.59 1.68 12.28
C PHE A 42 -13.78 0.77 12.60
N PRO A 43 -14.99 1.10 12.12
CA PRO A 43 -16.18 0.28 12.37
C PRO A 43 -16.01 -1.16 11.90
N LYS A 44 -16.61 -2.12 12.62
CA LYS A 44 -16.51 -3.56 12.31
C LYS A 44 -16.96 -3.91 10.89
N TRP A 45 -17.93 -3.16 10.33
CA TRP A 45 -18.41 -3.34 8.96
C TRP A 45 -17.34 -2.97 7.92
N VAL A 46 -16.53 -1.93 8.18
CA VAL A 46 -15.37 -1.57 7.34
C VAL A 46 -14.37 -2.71 7.35
N GLY A 47 -14.10 -3.30 8.51
CA GLY A 47 -13.24 -4.48 8.62
C GLY A 47 -13.78 -5.69 7.87
N ALA A 48 -15.10 -5.91 7.84
CA ALA A 48 -15.71 -6.98 7.06
C ALA A 48 -15.56 -6.77 5.55
N LEU A 49 -15.69 -5.53 5.08
CA LEU A 49 -15.47 -5.15 3.69
C LEU A 49 -14.00 -5.35 3.28
N LEU A 50 -13.07 -4.76 4.05
CA LEU A 50 -11.62 -4.83 3.79
C LEU A 50 -11.05 -6.24 3.83
N PHE A 51 -11.72 -7.19 4.50
CA PHE A 51 -11.27 -8.57 4.57
C PHE A 51 -11.14 -9.23 3.19
N TRP A 52 -12.00 -8.85 2.24
CA TRP A 52 -11.89 -9.33 0.85
C TRP A 52 -11.39 -8.25 -0.09
N THR A 53 -11.89 -7.01 0.04
CA THR A 53 -11.56 -5.98 -0.93
C THR A 53 -10.09 -5.59 -0.88
N LEU A 54 -9.47 -5.52 0.30
CA LEU A 54 -8.08 -5.11 0.44
C LEU A 54 -7.10 -6.05 -0.29
N PRO A 55 -7.05 -7.37 0.01
CA PRO A 55 -6.14 -8.26 -0.69
C PRO A 55 -6.43 -8.37 -2.19
N LEU A 56 -7.70 -8.26 -2.62
CA LEU A 56 -8.07 -8.28 -4.03
C LEU A 56 -7.63 -7.01 -4.78
N THR A 57 -7.77 -5.84 -4.16
CA THR A 57 -7.25 -4.58 -4.71
C THR A 57 -5.74 -4.64 -4.84
N GLU A 58 -5.03 -5.21 -3.86
CA GLU A 58 -3.58 -5.39 -3.94
C GLU A 58 -3.16 -6.32 -5.09
N LEU A 59 -3.90 -7.42 -5.34
CA LEU A 59 -3.67 -8.26 -6.53
C LEU A 59 -3.94 -7.51 -7.83
N LEU A 60 -5.03 -6.74 -7.89
CA LEU A 60 -5.35 -5.91 -9.05
C LEU A 60 -4.23 -4.91 -9.35
N LEU A 61 -3.66 -4.27 -8.33
CA LEU A 61 -2.53 -3.35 -8.50
C LEU A 61 -1.30 -4.02 -9.13
N ILE A 62 -1.01 -5.28 -8.77
CA ILE A 62 0.08 -6.04 -9.40
C ILE A 62 -0.18 -6.22 -10.90
N LEU A 63 -1.41 -6.60 -11.28
CA LEU A 63 -1.80 -6.80 -12.68
C LEU A 63 -1.71 -5.49 -13.47
N LEU A 64 -2.21 -4.38 -12.90
CA LEU A 64 -2.16 -3.08 -13.53
C LEU A 64 -0.72 -2.58 -13.72
N LEU A 65 0.16 -2.78 -12.73
CA LEU A 65 1.56 -2.36 -12.83
C LEU A 65 2.38 -3.21 -13.80
N TRP A 66 2.04 -4.51 -13.93
CA TRP A 66 2.71 -5.42 -14.86
C TRP A 66 2.48 -4.97 -16.31
N LEU A 67 1.22 -4.82 -16.71
CA LEU A 67 0.84 -4.56 -18.10
C LEU A 67 1.22 -3.13 -18.51
N PRO A 68 1.99 -2.94 -19.62
CA PRO A 68 2.43 -1.61 -20.04
C PRO A 68 1.29 -0.60 -20.22
N ASP A 69 0.18 -1.02 -20.83
CA ASP A 69 -0.94 -0.15 -21.18
C ASP A 69 -1.73 0.34 -19.95
N THR A 70 -1.71 -0.41 -18.85
CA THR A 70 -2.45 -0.06 -17.62
C THR A 70 -1.54 0.41 -16.49
N ARG A 71 -0.22 0.44 -16.72
CA ARG A 71 0.78 0.79 -15.70
C ARG A 71 0.56 2.16 -15.08
N LEU A 72 0.21 3.17 -15.89
CA LEU A 72 -0.08 4.51 -15.39
C LEU A 72 -1.28 4.49 -14.42
N SER A 73 -2.35 3.77 -14.77
CA SER A 73 -3.50 3.58 -13.88
C SER A 73 -3.11 2.84 -12.59
N GLY A 74 -2.27 1.80 -12.70
CA GLY A 74 -1.70 1.09 -11.55
C GLY A 74 -0.86 2.00 -10.65
N MET A 75 -0.12 2.95 -11.23
CA MET A 75 0.68 3.93 -10.50
C MET A 75 -0.20 4.94 -9.75
N TYR A 76 -1.24 5.49 -10.41
CA TYR A 76 -2.23 6.35 -9.77
C TYR A 76 -2.91 5.67 -8.58
N LEU A 77 -3.43 4.45 -8.79
CA LEU A 77 -4.12 3.72 -7.73
C LEU A 77 -3.17 3.31 -6.59
N SER A 78 -1.91 2.99 -6.90
CA SER A 78 -0.89 2.73 -5.88
C SER A 78 -0.61 3.97 -5.03
N ALA A 79 -0.45 5.14 -5.67
CA ALA A 79 -0.22 6.40 -4.97
C ALA A 79 -1.40 6.77 -4.06
N ILE A 80 -2.64 6.63 -4.55
CA ILE A 80 -3.86 6.88 -3.77
C ILE A 80 -3.96 5.93 -2.59
N LEU A 81 -3.77 4.62 -2.80
CA LEU A 81 -3.88 3.63 -1.72
C LEU A 81 -2.79 3.83 -0.65
N LEU A 82 -1.54 4.09 -1.07
CA LEU A 82 -0.45 4.43 -0.17
C LEU A 82 -0.71 5.71 0.61
N LEU A 83 -1.28 6.74 -0.02
CA LEU A 83 -1.66 7.97 0.65
C LEU A 83 -2.75 7.72 1.70
N ILE A 84 -3.78 6.93 1.37
CA ILE A 84 -4.83 6.53 2.33
C ILE A 84 -4.21 5.80 3.53
N PHE A 85 -3.30 4.86 3.30
CA PHE A 85 -2.57 4.19 4.38
C PHE A 85 -1.71 5.17 5.19
N THR A 86 -1.03 6.11 4.55
CA THR A 86 -0.20 7.12 5.24
C THR A 86 -1.06 7.95 6.18
N ILE A 87 -2.20 8.43 5.71
CA ILE A 87 -3.15 9.21 6.53
C ILE A 87 -3.67 8.36 7.69
N TYR A 88 -4.08 7.12 7.42
CA TYR A 88 -4.59 6.22 8.46
C TYR A 88 -3.56 5.94 9.55
N ILE A 89 -2.32 5.59 9.17
CA ILE A 89 -1.20 5.35 10.08
C ILE A 89 -0.83 6.63 10.84
N GLY A 90 -0.87 7.79 10.18
CA GLY A 90 -0.65 9.09 10.80
C GLY A 90 -1.63 9.36 11.94
N GLY A 91 -2.92 9.09 11.74
CA GLY A 91 -3.92 9.19 12.80
C GLY A 91 -3.63 8.31 14.02
N ALA A 92 -3.07 7.12 13.80
CA ALA A 92 -2.65 6.24 14.90
C ALA A 92 -1.43 6.77 15.66
N VAL A 93 -0.47 7.39 14.95
CA VAL A 93 0.73 8.00 15.54
C VAL A 93 0.39 9.24 16.36
N TYR A 94 -0.52 10.10 15.87
CA TYR A 94 -0.91 11.35 16.53
C TYR A 94 -2.07 11.18 17.52
N GLY A 95 -2.55 9.96 17.74
CA GLY A 95 -3.56 9.68 18.76
C GLY A 95 -4.99 10.15 18.42
N PHE A 96 -5.34 10.23 17.13
CA PHE A 96 -6.69 10.64 16.69
C PHE A 96 -7.76 9.55 16.87
N TYR A 97 -7.38 8.34 17.26
CA TYR A 97 -8.30 7.22 17.42
C TYR A 97 -8.52 6.86 18.88
N ASP A 98 -9.77 6.57 19.25
CA ASP A 98 -10.17 6.15 20.60
C ASP A 98 -9.53 4.83 21.06
N ARG A 99 -9.04 4.04 20.11
CA ARG A 99 -8.33 2.78 20.36
C ARG A 99 -7.03 2.78 19.56
N TYR A 100 -5.92 2.49 20.24
CA TYR A 100 -4.64 2.27 19.58
C TYR A 100 -4.69 1.00 18.71
N PRO A 101 -4.60 1.11 17.38
CA PRO A 101 -4.70 -0.05 16.51
C PRO A 101 -3.51 -0.98 16.73
N CYS A 102 -3.76 -2.29 16.62
CA CYS A 102 -2.68 -3.27 16.59
C CYS A 102 -1.98 -3.20 15.22
N PRO A 103 -0.63 -3.22 15.14
CA PRO A 103 0.05 -3.38 13.87
C PRO A 103 -0.23 -4.79 13.32
N CYS A 104 -1.12 -4.86 12.33
CA CYS A 104 -1.61 -6.12 11.77
C CYS A 104 -1.07 -6.29 10.35
N GLY A 105 -0.27 -7.34 10.11
CA GLY A 105 0.05 -7.79 8.75
C GLY A 105 1.56 -7.95 8.49
N GLY A 106 1.96 -9.13 8.01
CA GLY A 106 3.30 -9.42 7.48
C GLY A 106 4.46 -8.81 8.28
N ILE A 107 5.31 -8.08 7.58
CA ILE A 107 6.56 -7.45 8.05
C ILE A 107 6.28 -6.35 9.09
N PHE A 108 5.07 -5.82 9.13
CA PHE A 108 4.68 -4.75 10.04
C PHE A 108 4.29 -5.25 11.43
N ARG A 109 4.16 -6.57 11.63
CA ARG A 109 3.71 -7.22 12.88
C ARG A 109 4.57 -6.89 14.12
N GLY A 110 5.80 -6.41 13.94
CA GLY A 110 6.69 -5.93 15.02
C GLY A 110 7.11 -4.47 14.89
N MET A 111 6.57 -3.76 13.91
CA MET A 111 7.02 -2.40 13.60
C MET A 111 6.31 -1.38 14.50
N ARG A 112 7.07 -0.48 15.12
CA ARG A 112 6.51 0.68 15.82
C ARG A 112 5.74 1.55 14.81
N TRP A 113 4.60 2.11 15.21
CA TRP A 113 3.77 2.95 14.35
C TRP A 113 4.52 4.13 13.71
N ASN A 114 5.45 4.77 14.44
CA ASN A 114 6.33 5.80 13.89
C ASN A 114 7.22 5.30 12.75
N THR A 115 7.75 4.08 12.86
CA THR A 115 8.55 3.47 11.80
C THR A 115 7.66 3.10 10.62
N HIS A 116 6.46 2.59 10.87
CA HIS A 116 5.49 2.26 9.83
C HIS A 116 5.08 3.51 9.04
N LEU A 117 4.84 4.64 9.72
CA LEU A 117 4.53 5.91 9.08
C LEU A 117 5.66 6.36 8.16
N LYS A 118 6.93 6.28 8.63
CA LYS A 118 8.09 6.64 7.80
C LYS A 118 8.20 5.77 6.55
N VAL A 119 8.06 4.45 6.69
CA VAL A 119 8.10 3.52 5.55
C VAL A 119 6.99 3.84 4.56
N ASN A 120 5.76 4.02 5.04
CA ASN A 120 4.62 4.27 4.17
C ASN A 120 4.71 5.65 3.49
N PHE A 121 5.27 6.66 4.16
CA PHE A 121 5.54 7.98 3.59
C PHE A 121 6.58 7.90 2.46
N ILE A 122 7.68 7.16 2.66
CA ILE A 122 8.69 6.93 1.61
C ILE A 122 8.08 6.21 0.41
N LEU A 123 7.30 5.15 0.64
CA LEU A 123 6.62 4.42 -0.43
C LEU A 123 5.62 5.30 -1.19
N THR A 124 4.88 6.16 -0.48
CA THR A 124 3.99 7.14 -1.09
C THR A 124 4.76 8.09 -2.00
N GLY A 125 5.92 8.61 -1.53
CA GLY A 125 6.80 9.45 -2.34
C GLY A 125 7.35 8.73 -3.58
N ILE A 126 7.72 7.45 -3.46
CA ILE A 126 8.15 6.61 -4.59
C ILE A 126 7.03 6.47 -5.63
N ALA A 127 5.79 6.23 -5.20
CA ALA A 127 4.66 6.11 -6.10
C ALA A 127 4.35 7.44 -6.81
N ILE A 128 4.39 8.57 -6.09
CA ILE A 128 4.21 9.91 -6.67
C ILE A 128 5.33 10.23 -7.66
N ALA A 129 6.59 9.89 -7.35
CA ALA A 129 7.70 10.09 -8.26
C ALA A 129 7.52 9.26 -9.55
N GLY A 130 7.10 7.99 -9.44
CA GLY A 130 6.79 7.16 -10.59
C GLY A 130 5.68 7.74 -11.45
N LEU A 131 4.65 8.30 -10.80
CA LEU A 131 3.53 8.96 -11.47
C LEU A 131 3.98 10.19 -12.27
N LEU A 132 4.74 11.09 -11.63
CA LEU A 132 5.26 12.30 -12.28
C LEU A 132 6.20 11.98 -13.44
N LEU A 133 7.04 10.95 -13.30
CA LEU A 133 7.92 10.49 -14.38
C LEU A 133 7.14 9.94 -15.58
N MET A 134 6.03 9.24 -15.36
CA MET A 134 5.20 8.71 -16.45
C MET A 134 4.35 9.77 -17.15
N GLU A 135 3.89 10.81 -16.44
CA GLU A 135 3.07 11.89 -17.00
C GLU A 135 3.91 12.95 -17.72
N PHE A 136 5.06 13.32 -17.14
CA PHE A 136 5.83 14.47 -17.60
C PHE A 136 7.20 14.10 -18.17
N GLY A 137 7.74 12.93 -17.85
CA GLY A 137 9.10 12.51 -18.23
C GLY A 137 9.22 11.83 -19.59
N THR A 138 8.11 11.54 -20.25
CA THR A 138 8.07 10.89 -21.58
C THR A 138 7.69 11.84 -22.72
N ASN A 139 7.51 13.14 -22.42
CA ASN A 139 7.27 14.20 -23.41
C ASN A 139 8.57 14.74 -24.01
#